data_AF-A0A9E2BIE4-F1
#
_entry.id   AF-A0A9E2BIE4-F1
#
_cell.length_a   1.000
_cell.length_b   1.000
_cell.length_c   1.000
_cell.angle_alpha   90.00
_cell.angle_beta   90.00
_cell.angle_gamma   90.00
#
_symmetry.space_group_name_H-M   'P 1'
#
loop_
_entity.id
_entity.type
_entity.pdbx_description
1 polymer ?
#
loop_
_entity_poly.entity_id
_entity_poly.type
_entity_poly.pdbx_seq_one_letter_code
_entity_poly.pdbx_strand_id
1 'polypeptide(L)'
;MDNAFLNGTIRENEDLEKTLEKLRDIARKTNEAFSKQLGIASSMAITCVKPSGTVSQLVDSSSGIHSRHAPYYIRRIRMDKKDPVYTYLKDKGIPVEDEAHRPDSTAVFSFPIKAPLGALTRDDKTAIEQLELWLIYQRHWCEHKPSVTITVKDDEWPEVGAWVWKYFDEISGVSFLPHSDHTYQQAPYEAITKEQYEELLKIIPNTINWSGMIEEQDNTEGAQQLACSASGGCEI
;
A
#
# COMPACT_ATOMS: atom_id res chain seq x y z
N MET A 1 -5.75 -0.73 7.22
CA MET A 1 -5.87 0.02 8.46
C MET A 1 -6.09 -1.04 9.51
N ASP A 2 -4.99 -1.61 9.99
CA ASP A 2 -5.07 -2.86 10.75
C ASP A 2 -4.96 -2.62 12.25
N ASN A 3 -4.50 -1.43 12.65
CA ASN A 3 -4.29 -1.06 14.04
C ASN A 3 -5.45 -0.19 14.54
N ALA A 4 -6.17 -0.68 15.55
CA ALA A 4 -7.35 -0.01 16.10
C ALA A 4 -7.04 1.35 16.77
N PHE A 5 -5.82 1.56 17.25
CA PHE A 5 -5.41 2.84 17.83
C PHE A 5 -5.11 3.91 16.78
N LEU A 6 -4.84 3.50 15.54
CA LEU A 6 -4.37 4.39 14.47
C LEU A 6 -5.37 4.51 13.30
N ASN A 7 -6.42 3.71 13.28
CA ASN A 7 -7.41 3.69 12.19
C ASN A 7 -8.64 4.59 12.44
N GLY A 8 -8.66 5.30 13.57
CA GLY A 8 -9.72 6.24 13.95
C GLY A 8 -11.04 5.59 14.40
N THR A 9 -11.07 4.29 14.72
CA THR A 9 -12.29 3.63 15.23
C THR A 9 -12.41 3.64 16.74
N ILE A 10 -11.30 3.67 17.48
CA ILE A 10 -11.32 3.87 18.94
C ILE A 10 -11.51 5.36 19.22
N ARG A 11 -12.68 5.75 19.73
CA ARG A 11 -13.02 7.14 20.10
C ARG A 11 -13.16 7.37 21.61
N GLU A 12 -13.38 6.31 22.38
CA GLU A 12 -13.54 6.41 23.83
C GLU A 12 -12.21 6.08 24.53
N ASN A 13 -11.58 7.11 25.11
CA ASN A 13 -10.41 7.10 26.01
C ASN A 13 -8.98 7.11 25.41
N GLU A 14 -8.77 7.04 24.11
CA GLU A 14 -7.48 7.37 23.49
C GLU A 14 -7.67 8.24 22.25
N ASP A 15 -7.14 9.46 22.31
CA ASP A 15 -7.26 10.47 21.27
C ASP A 15 -6.19 10.21 20.20
N LEU A 16 -6.61 9.78 19.01
CA LEU A 16 -5.72 9.53 17.87
C LEU A 16 -4.80 10.73 17.63
N GLU A 17 -5.32 11.95 17.73
CA GLU A 17 -4.56 13.19 17.54
C GLU A 17 -3.38 13.26 18.51
N LYS A 18 -3.62 13.06 19.81
CA LYS A 18 -2.58 13.09 20.84
C LYS A 18 -1.55 11.99 20.66
N THR A 19 -1.98 10.82 20.21
CA THR A 19 -1.08 9.71 19.91
C THR A 19 -0.15 10.07 18.76
N LEU A 20 -0.70 10.61 17.67
CA LEU A 20 0.07 11.06 16.51
C LEU A 20 1.05 12.18 16.86
N GLU A 21 0.60 13.18 17.64
CA GLU A 21 1.44 14.28 18.10
C GLU A 21 2.59 13.79 18.97
N LYS A 22 2.32 12.85 19.90
CA LYS A 22 3.35 12.25 20.74
C LYS A 22 4.41 11.52 19.90
N LEU A 23 3.99 10.76 18.89
CA LEU A 23 4.91 10.07 17.98
C LEU A 23 5.73 11.09 17.16
N ARG A 24 5.09 12.13 16.64
CA ARG A 24 5.75 13.19 15.86
C ARG A 24 6.80 13.91 16.71
N ASP A 25 6.47 14.25 17.94
CA ASP A 25 7.35 14.96 18.85
C ASP A 25 8.54 14.10 19.26
N ILE A 26 8.37 12.79 19.41
CA ILE A 26 9.49 11.85 19.61
C ILE A 26 10.42 11.89 18.39
N ALA A 27 9.89 11.76 17.17
CA ALA A 27 10.69 11.81 15.95
C ALA A 27 11.49 13.12 15.84
N ARG A 28 10.85 14.26 16.15
CA ARG A 28 11.49 15.59 16.12
C ARG A 28 12.60 15.72 17.16
N LYS A 29 12.35 15.31 18.41
CA LYS A 29 13.37 15.31 19.48
C LYS A 29 14.56 14.43 19.12
N THR A 30 14.33 13.28 18.49
CA THR A 30 15.39 12.40 18.00
C THR A 30 16.20 13.07 16.88
N ASN A 31 15.54 13.68 15.89
CA ASN A 31 16.21 14.44 14.82
C ASN A 31 17.10 15.57 15.39
N GLU A 32 16.58 16.37 16.33
CA GLU A 32 17.36 17.43 16.99
C GLU A 32 18.57 16.88 17.76
N ALA A 33 18.38 15.80 18.54
CA ALA A 33 19.44 15.20 19.33
C ALA A 33 20.57 14.66 18.44
N PHE A 34 20.24 13.95 17.36
CA PHE A 34 21.23 13.39 16.44
C PHE A 34 21.91 14.47 15.60
N SER A 35 21.17 15.46 15.08
CA SER A 35 21.77 16.59 14.35
C SER A 35 22.77 17.36 15.22
N LYS A 36 22.48 17.55 16.51
CA LYS A 36 23.44 18.15 17.47
C LYS A 36 24.69 17.31 17.66
N GLN A 37 24.55 15.99 17.77
CA GLN A 37 25.69 15.07 17.91
C GLN A 37 26.57 15.05 16.64
N LEU A 38 25.95 15.15 15.47
CA LEU A 38 26.61 15.15 14.17
C LEU A 38 27.17 16.53 13.78
N GLY A 39 26.78 17.61 14.47
CA GLY A 39 27.20 18.97 14.15
C GLY A 39 26.59 19.53 12.86
N ILE A 40 25.40 19.06 12.46
CA ILE A 40 24.69 19.48 11.25
C ILE A 40 23.36 20.16 11.59
N ALA A 41 22.75 20.84 10.60
CA ALA A 41 21.40 21.37 10.77
C ALA A 41 20.37 20.25 11.01
N SER A 42 19.34 20.53 11.79
CA SER A 42 18.20 19.63 11.95
C SER A 42 17.36 19.60 10.67
N SER A 43 16.86 18.42 10.32
CA SER A 43 15.93 18.28 9.19
C SER A 43 14.65 19.06 9.48
N MET A 44 14.17 19.85 8.50
CA MET A 44 13.03 20.75 8.68
C MET A 44 11.66 20.04 8.72
N ALA A 45 11.54 18.89 8.05
CA ALA A 45 10.33 18.08 8.01
C ALA A 45 10.71 16.61 7.82
N ILE A 46 10.26 15.75 8.73
CA ILE A 46 10.70 14.34 8.81
C ILE A 46 9.54 13.35 8.89
N THR A 47 8.31 13.84 8.94
CA THR A 47 7.10 13.02 9.09
C THR A 47 6.22 13.09 7.84
N CYS A 48 5.83 11.93 7.33
CA CYS A 48 4.93 11.78 6.18
C CYS A 48 4.17 10.45 6.28
N VAL A 49 3.20 10.23 5.38
CA VAL A 49 2.64 8.90 5.12
C VAL A 49 2.78 8.59 3.64
N LYS A 50 3.53 7.54 3.34
CA LYS A 50 3.63 6.96 2.00
C LYS A 50 2.95 5.59 2.00
N PRO A 51 2.00 5.31 1.11
CA PRO A 51 1.43 3.98 0.95
C PRO A 51 2.45 3.07 0.24
N SER A 52 3.37 2.51 1.01
CA SER A 52 4.45 1.67 0.48
C SER A 52 3.96 0.25 0.17
N GLY A 53 3.32 0.08 -0.99
CA GLY A 53 2.73 -1.19 -1.41
C GLY A 53 3.64 -2.39 -1.22
N THR A 54 4.86 -2.38 -1.74
CA THR A 54 5.80 -3.52 -1.66
C THR A 54 6.22 -3.83 -0.21
N VAL A 55 6.61 -2.82 0.56
CA VAL A 55 7.08 -3.01 1.95
C VAL A 55 5.94 -3.48 2.85
N SER A 56 4.75 -2.91 2.68
CA SER A 56 3.57 -3.33 3.44
C SER A 56 3.24 -4.79 3.24
N GLN A 57 3.46 -5.32 2.04
CA GLN A 57 3.17 -6.72 1.73
C GLN A 57 4.21 -7.68 2.32
N LEU A 58 5.48 -7.23 2.45
CA LEU A 58 6.52 -8.02 3.11
C LEU A 58 6.20 -8.29 4.59
N VAL A 59 5.59 -7.31 5.27
CA VAL A 59 5.27 -7.40 6.71
C VAL A 59 3.80 -7.62 7.01
N ASP A 60 3.01 -7.98 5.98
CA ASP A 60 1.55 -8.12 6.05
C ASP A 60 0.85 -6.98 6.83
N SER A 61 1.04 -5.76 6.35
CA SER A 61 0.36 -4.56 6.85
C SER A 61 -0.43 -3.88 5.75
N SER A 62 -1.43 -3.08 6.12
CA SER A 62 -2.06 -2.15 5.19
C SER A 62 -1.10 -1.05 4.73
N SER A 63 -1.26 -0.59 3.49
CA SER A 63 -0.38 0.44 2.92
C SER A 63 -0.73 1.85 3.39
N GLY A 64 0.15 2.44 4.22
CA GLY A 64 -0.09 3.76 4.78
C GLY A 64 -1.35 3.79 5.64
N ILE A 65 -2.25 4.74 5.36
CA ILE A 65 -3.55 4.88 6.05
C ILE A 65 -4.72 4.26 5.27
N HIS A 66 -4.46 3.47 4.23
CA HIS A 66 -5.53 2.78 3.49
C HIS A 66 -6.11 1.62 4.31
N SER A 67 -7.38 1.29 4.08
CA SER A 67 -7.98 0.03 4.50
C SER A 67 -7.47 -1.15 3.67
N ARG A 68 -7.73 -2.38 4.14
CA ARG A 68 -7.52 -3.60 3.35
C ARG A 68 -8.52 -3.64 2.19
N HIS A 69 -8.24 -4.42 1.16
CA HIS A 69 -9.15 -4.49 0.00
C HIS A 69 -10.50 -5.11 0.39
N ALA A 70 -10.49 -6.29 1.00
CA ALA A 70 -11.67 -7.02 1.48
C ALA A 70 -11.26 -7.96 2.64
N PRO A 71 -12.20 -8.61 3.35
CA PRO A 71 -11.86 -9.61 4.38
C PRO A 71 -11.11 -10.82 3.78
N TYR A 72 -11.51 -11.22 2.57
CA TYR A 72 -10.89 -12.26 1.76
C TYR A 72 -10.79 -11.77 0.33
N TYR A 73 -9.62 -11.91 -0.29
CA TYR A 73 -9.40 -11.49 -1.67
C TYR A 73 -8.26 -12.28 -2.32
N ILE A 74 -8.31 -12.40 -3.65
CA ILE A 74 -7.16 -12.85 -4.44
C ILE A 74 -6.29 -11.63 -4.71
N ARG A 75 -4.98 -11.77 -4.49
CA ARG A 75 -3.98 -10.84 -4.97
C ARG A 75 -3.23 -11.48 -6.14
N ARG A 76 -3.24 -10.80 -7.28
CA ARG A 76 -2.57 -11.26 -8.50
C ARG A 76 -1.23 -10.56 -8.69
N ILE A 77 -0.20 -11.33 -9.05
CA ILE A 77 1.13 -10.82 -9.39
C ILE A 77 1.43 -11.21 -10.83
N ARG A 78 1.82 -10.22 -11.63
CA ARG A 78 2.30 -10.44 -13.00
C ARG A 78 3.80 -10.71 -12.96
N MET A 79 4.23 -11.75 -13.67
CA MET A 79 5.62 -12.18 -13.72
C MET A 79 6.03 -12.39 -15.18
N ASP A 80 7.22 -11.94 -15.55
CA ASP A 80 7.81 -12.31 -16.85
C ASP A 80 8.10 -13.82 -16.84
N LYS A 81 7.67 -14.52 -17.89
CA LYS A 81 7.87 -15.98 -17.99
C LYS A 81 9.36 -16.38 -18.09
N LYS A 82 10.25 -15.43 -18.40
CA LYS A 82 11.70 -15.64 -18.42
C LYS A 82 12.33 -15.57 -17.02
N ASP A 83 11.63 -15.01 -16.04
CA ASP A 83 12.13 -14.90 -14.68
C ASP A 83 12.21 -16.31 -14.05
N PRO A 84 13.35 -16.72 -13.45
CA PRO A 84 13.48 -18.01 -12.77
C PRO A 84 12.38 -18.24 -11.70
N VAL A 85 11.89 -17.18 -11.08
CA VAL A 85 10.79 -17.22 -10.10
C VAL A 85 9.50 -17.74 -10.75
N TYR A 86 9.22 -17.45 -12.02
CA TYR A 86 8.04 -17.98 -12.70
C TYR A 86 8.06 -19.51 -12.75
N THR A 87 9.13 -20.10 -13.28
CA THR A 87 9.25 -21.56 -13.39
C THR A 87 9.21 -22.19 -12.01
N TYR A 88 9.94 -21.60 -11.06
CA TYR A 88 10.00 -22.09 -9.69
C TYR A 88 8.63 -22.10 -8.99
N LEU A 89 7.87 -21.00 -9.04
CA LEU A 89 6.53 -20.93 -8.43
C LEU A 89 5.52 -21.84 -9.12
N LYS A 90 5.59 -21.93 -10.46
CA LYS A 90 4.75 -22.84 -11.25
C LYS A 90 5.00 -24.31 -10.87
N ASP A 91 6.26 -24.72 -10.74
CA ASP A 91 6.64 -26.08 -10.37
C ASP A 91 6.27 -26.43 -8.92
N LYS A 92 6.18 -25.42 -8.04
CA LYS A 92 5.63 -25.58 -6.69
C LYS A 92 4.11 -25.69 -6.65
N GLY A 93 3.43 -25.57 -7.78
CA GLY A 93 1.97 -25.72 -7.89
C GLY A 93 1.20 -24.47 -7.51
N ILE A 94 1.82 -23.29 -7.53
CA ILE A 94 1.07 -22.03 -7.34
C ILE A 94 0.16 -21.81 -8.56
N PRO A 95 -1.13 -21.52 -8.37
CA PRO A 95 -2.06 -21.21 -9.46
C PRO A 95 -1.53 -20.10 -10.35
N VAL A 96 -1.42 -20.41 -11.63
CA VAL A 96 -0.88 -19.51 -12.64
C VAL A 96 -1.67 -19.63 -13.94
N GLU A 97 -1.93 -18.49 -14.55
CA GLU A 97 -2.56 -18.37 -15.87
C GLU A 97 -1.76 -17.41 -16.75
N ASP A 98 -2.01 -17.44 -18.05
CA ASP A 98 -1.39 -16.48 -18.98
C ASP A 98 -2.01 -15.10 -18.82
N GLU A 99 -1.21 -14.03 -18.95
CA GLU A 99 -1.75 -12.67 -18.91
C GLU A 99 -2.61 -12.40 -20.16
N ALA A 100 -3.77 -11.76 -19.97
CA ALA A 100 -4.79 -11.64 -21.00
C ALA A 100 -4.34 -10.86 -22.27
N HIS A 101 -3.39 -9.94 -22.15
CA HIS A 101 -2.92 -9.08 -23.23
C HIS A 101 -1.53 -9.48 -23.78
N ARG A 102 -0.73 -10.19 -22.98
CA ARG A 102 0.63 -10.64 -23.29
C ARG A 102 0.81 -12.10 -22.87
N PRO A 103 -0.02 -13.03 -23.38
CA PRO A 103 -0.01 -14.40 -22.92
C PRO A 103 1.33 -15.09 -23.18
N ASP A 104 2.05 -14.73 -24.24
CA ASP A 104 3.32 -15.39 -24.59
C ASP A 104 4.49 -15.01 -23.67
N SER A 105 4.47 -13.83 -23.05
CA SER A 105 5.61 -13.32 -22.27
C SER A 105 5.32 -13.12 -20.79
N THR A 106 4.07 -12.97 -20.39
CA THR A 106 3.70 -12.66 -19.00
C THR A 106 2.70 -13.68 -18.47
N ALA A 107 2.93 -14.10 -17.23
CA ALA A 107 2.02 -14.95 -16.47
C ALA A 107 1.45 -14.21 -15.26
N VAL A 108 0.34 -14.70 -14.74
CA VAL A 108 -0.36 -14.14 -13.59
C VAL A 108 -0.50 -15.20 -12.51
N PHE A 109 0.20 -15.01 -11.40
CA PHE A 109 0.06 -15.84 -10.21
C PHE A 109 -1.03 -15.29 -9.30
N SER A 110 -1.84 -16.18 -8.74
CA SER A 110 -2.96 -15.81 -7.84
C SER A 110 -2.71 -16.31 -6.42
N PHE A 111 -2.75 -15.39 -5.45
CA PHE A 111 -2.53 -15.68 -4.04
C PHE A 111 -3.77 -15.29 -3.22
N PRO A 112 -4.40 -16.23 -2.49
CA PRO A 112 -5.51 -15.93 -1.60
C PRO A 112 -4.98 -15.25 -0.34
N ILE A 113 -5.57 -14.10 -0.02
CA ILE A 113 -5.22 -13.28 1.14
C ILE A 113 -6.43 -13.20 2.07
N LYS A 114 -6.16 -13.31 3.37
CA LYS A 114 -7.11 -13.04 4.44
C LYS A 114 -6.65 -11.80 5.19
N ALA A 115 -7.51 -10.80 5.31
CA ALA A 115 -7.23 -9.63 6.12
C ALA A 115 -7.09 -10.01 7.61
N PRO A 116 -6.24 -9.32 8.38
CA PRO A 116 -6.15 -9.53 9.83
C PRO A 116 -7.50 -9.36 10.53
N LEU A 117 -7.72 -10.09 11.62
CA LEU A 117 -8.95 -9.98 12.40
C LEU A 117 -9.12 -8.54 12.92
N GLY A 118 -10.29 -7.95 12.66
CA GLY A 118 -10.58 -6.57 13.06
C GLY A 118 -9.98 -5.49 12.16
N ALA A 119 -9.30 -5.87 11.06
CA ALA A 119 -8.85 -4.90 10.06
C ALA A 119 -10.05 -4.29 9.32
N LEU A 120 -9.95 -2.99 9.05
CA LEU A 120 -10.93 -2.30 8.21
C LEU A 120 -10.64 -2.58 6.73
N THR A 121 -11.70 -2.67 5.96
CA THR A 121 -11.73 -2.93 4.53
C THR A 121 -12.25 -1.72 3.75
N ARG A 122 -12.18 -1.77 2.42
CA ARG A 122 -12.57 -0.64 1.56
C ARG A 122 -14.04 -0.22 1.71
N ASP A 123 -14.89 -1.16 2.14
CA ASP A 123 -16.32 -0.94 2.27
C ASP A 123 -16.75 -0.54 3.69
N ASP A 124 -15.82 -0.53 4.65
CA ASP A 124 -16.09 -0.20 6.06
C ASP A 124 -16.08 1.31 6.36
N LYS A 125 -15.66 2.14 5.40
CA LYS A 125 -15.62 3.60 5.56
C LYS A 125 -16.18 4.31 4.33
N THR A 126 -16.96 5.36 4.56
CA THR A 126 -17.34 6.30 3.50
C THR A 126 -16.15 7.09 2.99
N ALA A 127 -16.27 7.69 1.81
CA ALA A 127 -15.23 8.57 1.28
C ALA A 127 -14.91 9.73 2.23
N ILE A 128 -15.93 10.29 2.89
CA ILE A 128 -15.76 11.36 3.89
C ILE A 128 -15.05 10.88 5.14
N GLU A 129 -15.38 9.70 5.66
CA GLU A 129 -14.67 9.15 6.83
C GLU A 129 -13.18 8.91 6.55
N GLN A 130 -12.84 8.53 5.32
CA GLN A 130 -11.44 8.41 4.89
C GLN A 130 -10.75 9.78 4.79
N LEU A 131 -11.45 10.80 4.29
CA LEU A 131 -10.94 12.18 4.19
C LEU A 131 -10.75 12.83 5.57
N GLU A 132 -11.68 12.63 6.50
CA GLU A 132 -11.54 13.11 7.88
C GLU A 132 -10.34 12.46 8.58
N LEU A 133 -10.13 11.15 8.36
CA LEU A 133 -8.93 10.48 8.86
C LEU A 133 -7.65 11.05 8.23
N TRP A 134 -7.66 11.30 6.91
CA TRP A 134 -6.55 11.95 6.24
C TRP A 134 -6.25 13.32 6.85
N LEU A 135 -7.27 14.12 7.17
CA LEU A 135 -7.10 15.44 7.78
C LEU A 135 -6.48 15.36 9.18
N ILE A 136 -6.89 14.38 9.98
CA ILE A 136 -6.26 14.10 11.29
C ILE A 136 -4.76 13.81 11.11
N TYR A 137 -4.40 12.91 10.19
CA TYR A 137 -2.99 12.60 9.92
C TYR A 137 -2.22 13.81 9.38
N GLN A 138 -2.83 14.62 8.51
CA GLN A 138 -2.24 15.83 7.97
C GLN A 138 -1.91 16.84 9.08
N ARG A 139 -2.80 17.03 10.06
CA ARG A 139 -2.64 18.05 11.11
C ARG A 139 -1.78 17.60 12.28
N HIS A 140 -1.91 16.33 12.67
CA HIS A 140 -1.34 15.83 13.94
C HIS A 140 -0.08 14.98 13.75
N TRP A 141 0.16 14.43 12.55
CA TRP A 141 1.36 13.64 12.26
C TRP A 141 2.29 14.30 11.22
N CYS A 142 1.78 14.62 10.04
CA CYS A 142 2.63 14.98 8.89
C CYS A 142 3.11 16.44 8.89
N GLU A 143 4.41 16.64 8.74
CA GLU A 143 5.01 17.91 8.32
C GLU A 143 5.07 18.02 6.79
N HIS A 144 5.22 16.88 6.10
CA HIS A 144 4.97 16.76 4.67
C HIS A 144 3.47 16.53 4.44
N LYS A 145 3.10 15.50 3.70
CA LYS A 145 1.71 15.14 3.39
C LYS A 145 1.46 13.64 3.58
N PRO A 146 0.25 13.24 3.98
CA PRO A 146 -0.22 11.88 3.81
C PRO A 146 -0.66 11.66 2.36
N SER A 147 -0.05 10.69 1.70
CA SER A 147 -0.52 10.21 0.39
C SER A 147 -1.61 9.16 0.59
N VAL A 148 -2.78 9.41 0.00
CA VAL A 148 -3.93 8.51 0.06
C VAL A 148 -4.72 8.53 -1.25
N THR A 149 -5.26 7.38 -1.60
CA THR A 149 -6.27 7.23 -2.65
C THR A 149 -7.60 6.95 -1.99
N ILE A 150 -8.57 7.82 -2.21
CA ILE A 150 -9.94 7.72 -1.69
C ILE A 150 -10.81 7.12 -2.78
N THR A 151 -11.41 5.99 -2.47
CA THR A 151 -12.40 5.35 -3.34
C THR A 151 -13.76 5.97 -3.06
N VAL A 152 -14.42 6.51 -4.08
CA VAL A 152 -15.65 7.31 -3.97
C VAL A 152 -16.80 6.64 -4.72
N LYS A 153 -17.91 6.36 -4.03
CA LYS A 153 -19.15 5.85 -4.65
C LYS A 153 -19.89 6.96 -5.39
N ASP A 154 -20.73 6.58 -6.34
CA ASP A 154 -21.42 7.54 -7.22
C ASP A 154 -22.27 8.56 -6.44
N ASP A 155 -22.87 8.14 -5.33
CA ASP A 155 -23.69 8.98 -4.44
C ASP A 155 -22.87 9.84 -3.46
N GLU A 156 -21.58 9.57 -3.27
CA GLU A 156 -20.70 10.30 -2.35
C GLU A 156 -20.01 11.52 -2.99
N TRP A 157 -19.94 11.59 -4.33
CA TRP A 157 -19.24 12.67 -5.05
C TRP A 157 -19.66 14.09 -4.66
N PRO A 158 -20.95 14.42 -4.49
CA PRO A 158 -21.35 15.78 -4.09
C PRO A 158 -20.79 16.17 -2.72
N GLU A 159 -20.79 15.24 -1.76
CA GLU A 159 -20.26 15.48 -0.41
C GLU A 159 -18.74 15.62 -0.42
N VAL A 160 -18.05 14.75 -1.17
CA VAL A 160 -16.60 14.84 -1.38
C VAL A 160 -16.21 16.19 -1.99
N GLY A 161 -16.95 16.65 -3.00
CA GLY A 161 -16.69 17.96 -3.63
C GLY A 161 -16.84 19.12 -2.64
N ALA A 162 -17.90 19.11 -1.82
CA ALA A 162 -18.10 20.12 -0.77
C ALA A 162 -16.99 20.08 0.29
N TRP A 163 -16.53 18.88 0.65
CA TRP A 163 -15.42 18.69 1.60
C TRP A 163 -14.11 19.25 1.07
N VAL A 164 -13.77 18.94 -0.20
CA VAL A 164 -12.57 19.46 -0.85
C VAL A 164 -12.59 20.99 -0.91
N TRP A 165 -13.73 21.58 -1.25
CA TRP A 165 -13.88 23.04 -1.26
C TRP A 165 -13.70 23.66 0.13
N LYS A 166 -14.25 23.02 1.17
CA LYS A 166 -14.13 23.48 2.57
C LYS A 166 -12.68 23.48 3.07
N TYR A 167 -11.87 22.51 2.66
CA TYR A 167 -10.48 22.32 3.11
C TYR A 167 -9.45 22.56 2.01
N PHE A 168 -9.79 23.40 1.02
CA PHE A 168 -8.99 23.62 -0.18
C PHE A 168 -7.56 24.09 0.11
N ASP A 169 -7.37 24.88 1.17
CA ASP A 169 -6.06 25.40 1.57
C ASP A 169 -5.16 24.35 2.26
N GLU A 170 -5.74 23.24 2.73
CA GLU A 170 -5.01 22.17 3.44
C GLU A 170 -4.76 20.95 2.55
N ILE A 171 -5.72 20.64 1.67
CA ILE A 171 -5.75 19.41 0.87
C ILE A 171 -4.61 19.35 -0.14
N SER A 172 -3.85 18.26 -0.10
CA SER A 172 -2.84 17.92 -1.12
C SER A 172 -2.42 16.46 -0.94
N GLY A 173 -1.93 15.81 -2.00
CA GLY A 173 -1.52 14.40 -1.91
C GLY A 173 -2.69 13.41 -1.79
N VAL A 174 -3.91 13.85 -2.05
CA VAL A 174 -5.12 13.01 -2.12
C VAL A 174 -5.41 12.71 -3.59
N SER A 175 -5.64 11.44 -3.93
CA SER A 175 -6.15 11.01 -5.23
C SER A 175 -7.55 10.43 -5.07
N PHE A 176 -8.44 10.68 -6.02
CA PHE A 176 -9.81 10.13 -5.99
C PHE A 176 -9.96 9.10 -7.10
N LEU A 177 -10.52 7.94 -6.77
CA LEU A 177 -10.89 6.90 -7.75
C LEU A 177 -12.36 6.52 -7.56
N PRO A 178 -13.09 6.23 -8.65
CA PRO A 178 -14.44 5.70 -8.53
C PRO A 178 -14.42 4.33 -7.84
N HIS A 179 -15.44 4.04 -7.03
CA HIS A 179 -15.61 2.75 -6.37
C HIS A 179 -15.91 1.61 -7.33
N SER A 180 -16.40 1.92 -8.53
CA SER A 180 -16.72 0.90 -9.52
C SER A 180 -15.51 0.02 -9.83
N ASP A 181 -15.67 -1.28 -9.54
CA ASP A 181 -14.78 -2.31 -10.06
C ASP A 181 -14.99 -2.33 -11.59
N HIS A 182 -14.12 -1.65 -12.33
CA HIS A 182 -13.93 -2.01 -13.72
C HIS A 182 -13.71 -3.53 -13.75
N THR A 183 -14.52 -4.25 -14.53
CA THR A 183 -14.40 -5.71 -14.71
C THR A 183 -13.13 -6.00 -15.52
N TYR A 184 -11.99 -5.78 -14.90
CA TYR A 184 -10.71 -6.24 -15.39
C TYR A 184 -10.68 -7.75 -15.20
N GLN A 185 -10.58 -8.47 -16.31
CA GLN A 185 -10.51 -9.93 -16.31
C GLN A 185 -9.47 -10.49 -15.33
N GLN A 186 -8.35 -9.78 -15.15
CA GLN A 186 -7.27 -10.14 -14.23
C GLN A 186 -6.96 -8.98 -13.29
N ALA A 187 -7.96 -8.57 -12.52
CA ALA A 187 -7.82 -7.52 -11.52
C ALA A 187 -6.69 -7.86 -10.51
N PRO A 188 -5.82 -6.91 -10.15
CA PRO A 188 -4.75 -7.14 -9.16
C PRO A 188 -5.27 -7.57 -7.79
N TYR A 189 -6.46 -7.10 -7.43
CA TYR A 189 -7.19 -7.50 -6.24
C TYR A 189 -8.60 -7.89 -6.65
N GLU A 190 -9.08 -9.01 -6.15
CA GLU A 190 -10.44 -9.49 -6.40
C GLU A 190 -11.04 -10.00 -5.08
N ALA A 191 -12.13 -9.37 -4.62
CA ALA A 191 -12.85 -9.83 -3.45
C ALA A 191 -13.44 -11.23 -3.69
N ILE A 192 -13.29 -12.12 -2.71
CA ILE A 192 -13.82 -13.49 -2.76
C ILE A 192 -14.56 -13.81 -1.47
N THR A 193 -15.40 -14.84 -1.53
CA THR A 193 -16.04 -15.41 -0.34
C THR A 193 -15.03 -16.17 0.51
N LYS A 194 -15.38 -16.41 1.77
CA LYS A 194 -14.58 -17.23 2.69
C LYS A 194 -14.44 -18.66 2.17
N GLU A 195 -15.50 -19.20 1.58
CA GLU A 195 -15.53 -20.55 1.02
C GLU A 195 -14.56 -20.67 -0.16
N GLN A 196 -14.56 -19.70 -1.08
CA GLN A 196 -13.59 -19.63 -2.18
C GLN A 196 -12.15 -19.53 -1.67
N TYR A 197 -11.91 -18.73 -0.62
CA TYR A 197 -10.60 -18.62 0.03
C TYR A 197 -10.13 -19.97 0.58
N GLU A 198 -11.01 -20.69 1.28
CA GLU A 198 -10.71 -22.01 1.85
C GLU A 198 -10.46 -23.07 0.77
N GLU A 199 -11.18 -23.04 -0.36
CA GLU A 199 -10.89 -23.93 -1.49
C GLU A 199 -9.53 -23.64 -2.14
N LEU A 200 -9.16 -22.36 -2.33
CA LEU A 200 -7.86 -21.98 -2.89
C LEU A 200 -6.70 -22.40 -1.96
N LEU A 201 -6.88 -22.33 -0.65
CA LEU A 201 -5.89 -22.79 0.33
C LEU A 201 -5.62 -24.31 0.26
N LYS A 202 -6.58 -25.12 -0.20
CA LYS A 202 -6.37 -26.57 -0.37
C LYS A 202 -5.46 -26.88 -1.57
N ILE A 203 -5.44 -25.99 -2.56
CA ILE A 203 -4.69 -26.16 -3.81
C ILE A 203 -3.27 -25.60 -3.66
N ILE A 204 -3.13 -24.47 -2.96
CA ILE A 204 -1.85 -23.78 -2.81
C ILE A 204 -0.97 -24.48 -1.78
N PRO A 205 0.34 -24.67 -2.07
CA PRO A 205 1.28 -25.18 -1.10
C PRO A 205 1.39 -24.25 0.13
N ASN A 206 1.32 -24.84 1.32
CA ASN A 206 1.41 -24.10 2.59
C ASN A 206 2.78 -23.42 2.80
N THR A 207 3.83 -23.96 2.19
CA THR A 207 5.19 -23.43 2.29
C THR A 207 5.93 -23.56 0.97
N ILE A 208 6.74 -22.55 0.67
CA ILE A 208 7.63 -22.53 -0.49
C ILE A 208 9.06 -22.53 0.04
N ASN A 209 9.84 -23.56 -0.28
CA ASN A 209 11.23 -23.66 0.15
C ASN A 209 12.18 -22.94 -0.81
N TRP A 210 12.29 -21.62 -0.67
CA TRP A 210 13.12 -20.76 -1.51
C TRP A 210 14.60 -21.15 -1.61
N SER A 211 15.14 -21.94 -0.65
CA SER A 211 16.53 -22.43 -0.74
C SER A 211 16.81 -23.34 -1.93
N GLY A 212 15.76 -23.94 -2.51
CA GLY A 212 15.85 -24.75 -3.72
C GLY A 212 15.70 -23.97 -5.02
N MET A 213 15.55 -22.64 -4.97
CA MET A 213 15.50 -21.80 -6.17
C MET A 213 16.92 -21.60 -6.68
N ILE A 214 17.16 -21.96 -7.94
CA ILE A 214 18.45 -21.81 -8.60
C ILE A 214 18.23 -20.88 -9.79
N GLU A 215 19.01 -19.81 -9.84
CA GLU A 215 19.11 -18.93 -10.99
C GLU A 215 20.37 -19.30 -11.75
N GLU A 216 20.21 -19.92 -12.92
CA GLU A 216 21.35 -20.33 -13.77
C GLU A 216 21.90 -19.15 -14.60
N GLN A 217 21.03 -18.21 -14.97
CA GLN A 217 21.36 -17.03 -15.77
C GLN A 217 20.60 -15.82 -15.23
N ASP A 218 21.35 -14.79 -14.84
CA ASP A 218 20.80 -13.49 -14.46
C ASP A 218 20.42 -12.73 -15.74
N ASN A 219 19.12 -12.61 -15.98
CA ASN A 219 18.55 -11.83 -17.07
C ASN A 219 18.09 -10.44 -16.59
N THR A 220 18.43 -10.06 -15.36
CA THR A 220 18.07 -8.78 -14.77
C THR A 220 18.99 -7.70 -15.30
N GLU A 221 18.46 -6.84 -16.16
CA GLU A 221 19.06 -5.52 -16.36
C GLU A 221 18.71 -4.68 -15.13
N GLY A 222 19.58 -4.72 -14.10
CA GLY A 222 19.45 -3.83 -12.96
C GLY A 222 19.27 -2.41 -13.47
N ALA A 223 18.17 -1.73 -13.09
CA ALA A 223 17.90 -0.38 -13.53
C ALA A 223 19.08 0.51 -13.13
N GLN A 224 20.03 0.71 -14.05
CA GLN A 224 21.12 1.66 -13.92
C GLN A 224 20.54 3.06 -14.10
N GLN A 225 19.57 3.44 -13.27
CA GLN A 225 19.30 4.85 -13.06
C GLN A 225 20.44 5.37 -12.20
N LEU A 226 21.51 5.78 -12.88
CA LEU A 226 22.47 6.71 -12.33
C LEU A 226 21.67 7.90 -11.80
N ALA A 227 21.62 8.07 -10.48
CA ALA A 227 20.97 9.23 -9.86
C ALA A 227 21.57 10.55 -10.37
N CYS A 228 22.82 10.50 -10.86
CA CYS A 228 23.48 11.52 -11.64
C CYS A 228 24.37 10.85 -12.70
N SER A 229 23.92 10.69 -13.94
CA SER A 229 24.82 10.49 -15.08
C SER A 229 24.83 11.73 -15.93
N ALA A 230 25.64 12.69 -15.51
CA ALA A 230 25.89 13.85 -16.32
C ALA A 230 27.39 14.11 -16.42
N SER A 231 28.09 13.23 -17.13
CA SER A 231 29.13 13.70 -18.06
C SER A 231 28.44 14.43 -19.23
N GLY A 232 27.88 15.57 -18.85
CA GLY A 232 26.96 16.45 -19.58
C GLY A 232 26.44 17.60 -18.71
N GLY A 233 26.55 17.52 -17.37
CA GLY A 233 26.12 18.57 -16.43
C GLY A 233 24.80 18.26 -15.70
N CYS A 234 24.80 18.45 -14.38
CA CYS A 234 23.56 18.56 -13.61
C CYS A 234 22.93 19.90 -13.96
N GLU A 235 21.76 19.89 -14.60
CA GLU A 235 20.99 21.11 -14.82
C GLU A 235 20.50 21.65 -13.46
N ILE A 236 20.74 22.94 -13.24
CA ILE A 236 20.01 23.77 -12.28
C ILE A 236 18.66 24.08 -12.91
#